data_AF-A0A6S6TQV3-F1
#
_entry.id   AF-A0A6S6TQV3-F1
#
_cell.length_a   1.000
_cell.length_b   1.000
_cell.length_c   1.000
_cell.angle_alpha   90.00
_cell.angle_beta   90.00
_cell.angle_gamma   90.00
#
_symmetry.space_group_name_H-M   'P 1'
#
loop_
_entity.id
_entity.type
_entity.pdbx_description
1 polymer ?
#
loop_
_entity_poly.entity_id
_entity_poly.type
_entity_poly.pdbx_seq_one_letter_code
_entity_poly.pdbx_strand_id
1 'polypeptide(L)'
;MSIPIVELFVFLLLLLGVVGIYYALKMHYVFAFGLVKNTSLSKEKKQKIEKIKAYVFIFLKVLLFFSLVIVFVFGAKTLYEGDSLKTYVVDLWQQIPEGFWLVLLWTLLRIAILIALMKYFLKFIYKQIDKQKQKTLDKKCYNKENVATFYLRLQNTIKFTVVLGVIYRIIHFFPFLEGVSEIFLWGLVLFFLVASVITVREFISMRHST
;
A
#
# COMPACT_ATOMS: atom_id res chain seq x y z
N MET A 1 1.16 18.24 43.14
CA MET A 1 0.33 18.84 42.08
C MET A 1 -0.87 17.91 41.87
N SER A 2 -2.11 18.40 42.03
CA SER A 2 -3.30 17.57 41.83
C SER A 2 -3.73 17.63 40.37
N ILE A 3 -3.74 16.49 39.67
CA ILE A 3 -4.21 16.43 38.28
C ILE A 3 -5.73 16.64 38.26
N PRO A 4 -6.26 17.59 37.46
CA PRO A 4 -7.70 17.79 37.35
C PRO A 4 -8.40 16.55 36.77
N ILE A 5 -9.57 16.19 37.31
CA ILE A 5 -10.37 15.04 36.84
C ILE A 5 -10.70 15.15 35.34
N VAL A 6 -10.93 16.37 34.86
CA VAL A 6 -11.21 16.64 33.43
C VAL A 6 -10.06 16.19 32.54
N GLU A 7 -8.81 16.41 32.95
CA GLU A 7 -7.63 16.03 32.17
C GLU A 7 -7.45 14.50 32.14
N LEU A 8 -7.77 13.80 33.24
CA LEU A 8 -7.84 12.34 33.27
C LEU A 8 -8.91 11.79 32.32
N PHE A 9 -10.06 12.46 32.23
CA PHE A 9 -11.12 12.08 31.29
C PHE A 9 -10.68 12.27 29.83
N VAL A 10 -10.03 13.40 29.50
CA VAL A 10 -9.47 13.64 28.15
C VAL A 10 -8.40 12.60 27.82
N PHE A 11 -7.53 12.26 28.77
CA PHE A 11 -6.53 11.21 28.59
C PHE A 11 -7.16 9.84 28.27
N LEU A 12 -8.21 9.46 29.01
CA LEU A 12 -8.96 8.23 28.74
C LEU A 12 -9.63 8.25 27.36
N LEU A 13 -10.22 9.38 26.97
CA LEU A 13 -10.82 9.56 25.65
C LEU A 13 -9.80 9.44 24.52
N LEU A 14 -8.58 9.94 24.70
CA LEU A 14 -7.50 9.79 23.71
C LEU A 14 -7.12 8.32 23.52
N LEU A 15 -6.96 7.56 24.61
CA LEU A 15 -6.67 6.13 24.55
C LEU A 15 -7.84 5.36 23.88
N LEU A 16 -9.08 5.68 24.24
CA LEU A 16 -10.26 5.12 23.59
C LEU A 16 -10.33 5.47 22.10
N GLY A 17 -9.91 6.68 21.72
CA GLY A 17 -9.80 7.11 20.32
C GLY A 17 -8.86 6.22 19.52
N VAL A 18 -7.68 5.91 20.05
CA VAL A 18 -6.72 4.98 19.42
C VAL A 18 -7.35 3.59 19.21
N VAL A 19 -8.05 3.06 20.23
CA VAL A 19 -8.77 1.79 20.13
C VAL A 19 -9.88 1.87 19.07
N GLY A 20 -10.64 2.95 19.05
CA GLY A 20 -11.70 3.21 18.07
C GLY A 20 -11.19 3.21 16.63
N ILE A 21 -10.09 3.91 16.37
CA ILE A 21 -9.42 3.92 15.05
C ILE A 21 -8.99 2.51 14.64
N TYR A 22 -8.42 1.73 15.56
CA TYR A 22 -8.06 0.34 15.27
C TYR A 22 -9.29 -0.49 14.87
N TYR A 23 -10.42 -0.38 15.58
CA TYR A 23 -11.63 -1.11 15.22
C TYR A 23 -12.20 -0.65 13.87
N ALA A 24 -12.19 0.65 13.60
CA ALA A 24 -12.60 1.19 12.29
C ALA A 24 -11.74 0.62 11.15
N LEU A 25 -10.41 0.63 11.31
CA LEU A 25 -9.48 0.02 10.35
C LEU A 25 -9.72 -1.48 10.21
N LYS A 26 -9.88 -2.20 11.31
CA LYS A 26 -10.17 -3.64 11.31
C LYS A 26 -11.44 -3.94 10.51
N MET A 27 -12.52 -3.20 10.75
CA MET A 27 -13.79 -3.33 10.03
C MET A 27 -13.63 -3.03 8.54
N HIS A 28 -12.88 -1.98 8.19
CA HIS A 28 -12.56 -1.66 6.80
C HIS A 28 -11.84 -2.82 6.09
N TYR A 29 -10.84 -3.43 6.73
CA TYR A 29 -10.13 -4.58 6.14
C TYR A 29 -11.02 -5.83 6.06
N VAL A 30 -11.85 -6.11 7.07
CA VAL A 30 -12.83 -7.21 7.01
C VAL A 30 -13.76 -7.03 5.81
N PHE A 31 -14.26 -5.80 5.60
CA PHE A 31 -15.08 -5.45 4.45
C PHE A 31 -14.33 -5.64 3.12
N ALA A 32 -13.10 -5.12 3.00
CA ALA A 32 -12.27 -5.26 1.81
C ALA A 32 -11.99 -6.73 1.44
N PHE A 33 -11.63 -7.57 2.42
CA PHE A 33 -11.46 -9.01 2.20
C PHE A 33 -12.78 -9.71 1.87
N GLY A 34 -13.91 -9.25 2.42
CA GLY A 34 -15.25 -9.73 2.07
C GLY A 34 -15.58 -9.53 0.59
N LEU A 35 -15.24 -8.38 0.02
CA LEU A 35 -15.44 -8.10 -1.41
C LEU A 35 -14.60 -9.02 -2.31
N VAL A 36 -13.38 -9.36 -1.87
CA VAL A 36 -12.48 -10.23 -2.65
C VAL A 36 -12.96 -11.70 -2.62
N LYS A 37 -13.61 -12.14 -1.54
CA LYS A 37 -14.00 -13.53 -1.30
C LYS A 37 -14.86 -14.15 -2.42
N ASN A 38 -15.67 -13.33 -3.10
CA ASN A 38 -16.59 -13.77 -4.17
C ASN A 38 -15.99 -13.71 -5.59
N THR A 39 -14.71 -13.37 -5.72
CA THR A 39 -14.05 -13.29 -7.03
C THR A 39 -13.42 -14.62 -7.44
N SER A 40 -13.24 -14.85 -8.74
CA SER A 40 -12.53 -16.04 -9.28
C SER A 40 -11.10 -16.17 -8.71
N LEU A 41 -10.45 -15.04 -8.42
CA LEU A 41 -9.15 -14.96 -7.75
C LEU A 41 -9.13 -15.58 -6.35
N SER A 42 -10.24 -15.48 -5.60
CA SER A 42 -10.36 -16.05 -4.25
C SER A 42 -10.35 -17.57 -4.27
N LYS A 43 -10.97 -18.19 -5.28
CA LYS A 43 -11.01 -19.65 -5.42
C LYS A 43 -9.63 -20.24 -5.76
N GLU A 44 -8.89 -19.59 -6.65
CA GLU A 44 -7.57 -20.06 -7.09
C GLU A 44 -6.46 -19.79 -6.04
N LYS A 45 -6.53 -18.67 -5.31
CA LYS A 45 -5.44 -18.21 -4.41
C LYS A 45 -5.82 -18.14 -2.94
N LYS A 46 -6.84 -18.90 -2.52
CA LYS A 46 -7.42 -18.90 -1.17
C LYS A 46 -6.36 -18.91 -0.05
N GLN A 47 -5.41 -19.85 -0.09
CA GLN A 47 -4.36 -19.96 0.92
C GLN A 47 -3.47 -18.70 1.01
N LYS A 48 -3.13 -18.08 -0.11
CA LYS A 48 -2.31 -16.86 -0.11
C LYS A 48 -3.08 -15.67 0.47
N ILE A 49 -4.37 -15.56 0.14
CA ILE A 49 -5.24 -14.48 0.65
C ILE A 49 -5.42 -14.60 2.16
N GLU A 50 -5.66 -15.80 2.69
CA GLU A 50 -5.76 -16.02 4.15
C GLU A 50 -4.45 -15.70 4.88
N LYS A 51 -3.28 -16.03 4.30
CA LYS A 51 -1.98 -15.62 4.85
C LYS A 51 -1.84 -14.09 4.90
N ILE A 52 -2.13 -13.40 3.80
CA ILE A 52 -2.07 -11.93 3.74
C ILE A 52 -3.01 -11.31 4.78
N LYS A 53 -4.23 -11.83 4.88
CA LYS A 53 -5.22 -11.39 5.88
C LYS A 53 -4.68 -11.54 7.30
N ALA A 54 -4.07 -12.68 7.63
CA ALA A 54 -3.46 -12.90 8.94
C ALA A 54 -2.33 -11.89 9.21
N TYR A 55 -1.43 -11.67 8.25
CA TYR A 55 -0.35 -10.68 8.41
C TYR A 55 -0.87 -9.26 8.61
N VAL A 56 -1.89 -8.85 7.85
CA VAL A 56 -2.52 -7.53 8.01
C VAL A 56 -3.11 -7.37 9.42
N PHE A 57 -3.81 -8.38 9.95
CA PHE A 57 -4.36 -8.30 11.30
C PHE A 57 -3.30 -8.35 12.40
N ILE A 58 -2.23 -9.11 12.21
CA ILE A 58 -1.08 -9.09 13.14
C ILE A 58 -0.45 -7.69 13.13
N PHE A 59 -0.18 -7.14 11.95
CA PHE A 59 0.36 -5.79 11.79
C PHE A 59 -0.53 -4.74 12.46
N LEU A 60 -1.86 -4.79 12.27
CA LEU A 60 -2.80 -3.87 12.93
C LEU A 60 -2.75 -3.97 14.46
N LYS A 61 -2.60 -5.17 15.02
CA LYS A 61 -2.45 -5.35 16.48
C LYS A 61 -1.14 -4.76 17.00
N VAL A 62 -0.05 -4.98 16.28
CA VAL A 62 1.26 -4.41 16.61
C VAL A 62 1.19 -2.89 16.54
N LEU A 63 0.59 -2.34 15.49
CA LEU A 63 0.38 -0.90 15.32
C LEU A 63 -0.48 -0.32 16.45
N LEU A 64 -1.57 -1.00 16.83
CA LEU A 64 -2.40 -0.61 17.98
C LEU A 64 -1.56 -0.56 19.26
N PHE A 65 -0.78 -1.59 19.54
CA PHE A 65 0.05 -1.66 20.73
C PHE A 65 1.03 -0.48 20.81
N PHE A 66 1.81 -0.24 19.75
CA PHE A 66 2.74 0.88 19.71
C PHE A 66 2.03 2.24 19.80
N SER A 67 0.88 2.39 19.13
CA SER A 67 0.09 3.64 19.19
C SER A 67 -0.42 3.91 20.60
N LEU A 68 -0.91 2.90 21.31
CA LEU A 68 -1.34 3.01 22.70
C LEU A 68 -0.17 3.39 23.61
N VAL A 69 0.99 2.75 23.46
CA VAL A 69 2.19 3.07 24.24
C VAL A 69 2.61 4.51 24.00
N ILE A 70 2.66 4.97 22.75
CA ILE A 70 3.04 6.35 22.41
C ILE A 70 2.08 7.35 23.04
N VAL A 71 0.76 7.16 22.84
CA VAL A 71 -0.26 8.07 23.40
C VAL A 71 -0.26 8.03 24.93
N PHE A 72 -0.05 6.86 25.54
CA PHE A 72 0.05 6.72 26.98
C PHE A 72 1.26 7.47 27.54
N VAL A 73 2.46 7.23 26.98
CA VAL A 73 3.70 7.91 27.41
C VAL A 73 3.59 9.42 27.20
N PHE A 74 3.09 9.84 26.04
CA PHE A 74 2.87 11.26 25.73
C PHE A 74 1.91 11.89 26.73
N GLY A 75 0.74 11.29 26.95
CA GLY A 75 -0.26 11.85 27.85
C GLY A 75 0.19 11.85 29.32
N ALA A 76 0.82 10.77 29.78
CA ALA A 76 1.38 10.71 31.13
C ALA A 76 2.47 11.76 31.35
N LYS A 77 3.37 11.95 30.38
CA LYS A 77 4.41 12.99 30.42
C LYS A 77 3.79 14.39 30.47
N THR A 78 2.83 14.67 29.59
CA THR A 78 2.16 15.98 29.52
C THR A 78 1.46 16.33 30.84
N LEU A 79 0.75 15.36 31.43
CA LEU A 79 0.11 15.54 32.74
C LEU A 79 1.10 15.70 33.88
N TYR A 80 2.26 15.05 33.80
CA TYR A 80 3.33 15.19 34.79
C TYR A 80 3.98 16.58 34.74
N GLU A 81 4.18 17.12 33.54
CA GLU A 81 4.73 18.46 33.31
C GLU A 81 3.73 19.58 33.69
N GLY A 82 2.45 19.23 33.92
CA GLY A 82 1.41 20.15 34.36
C GLY A 82 0.65 20.83 33.22
N ASP A 83 0.91 20.42 31.98
CA ASP A 83 0.25 20.96 30.80
C ASP A 83 -1.17 20.38 30.63
N SER A 84 -2.03 21.12 29.94
CA SER A 84 -3.41 20.72 29.65
C SER A 84 -3.51 19.88 28.37
N LEU A 85 -3.87 18.60 28.51
CA LEU A 85 -4.16 17.73 27.35
C LEU A 85 -5.34 18.23 26.54
N LYS A 86 -6.36 18.80 27.20
CA LYS A 86 -7.49 19.41 26.51
C LYS A 86 -7.03 20.49 25.53
N THR A 87 -6.11 21.35 25.95
CA THR A 87 -5.59 22.45 25.12
C THR A 87 -4.85 21.88 23.91
N TYR A 88 -3.96 20.90 24.12
CA TYR A 88 -3.28 20.21 23.02
C TYR A 88 -4.24 19.57 22.01
N VAL A 89 -5.31 18.92 22.46
CA VAL A 89 -6.28 18.30 21.55
C VAL A 89 -7.02 19.35 20.72
N VAL A 90 -7.39 20.48 21.33
CA VAL A 90 -8.03 21.59 20.62
C VAL A 90 -7.07 22.22 19.63
N ASP A 91 -5.82 22.44 20.02
CA ASP A 91 -4.80 23.01 19.15
C ASP A 91 -4.54 22.11 17.93
N LEU A 92 -4.41 20.80 18.14
CA LEU A 92 -4.26 19.83 17.05
C LEU A 92 -5.49 19.81 16.13
N TRP A 93 -6.69 19.99 16.68
CA TRP A 93 -7.91 20.08 15.88
C TRP A 93 -7.95 21.35 15.03
N GLN A 94 -7.52 22.48 15.60
CA GLN A 94 -7.44 23.76 14.89
C GLN A 94 -6.35 23.79 13.82
N GLN A 95 -5.32 22.95 13.96
CA GLN A 95 -4.29 22.77 12.93
C GLN A 95 -4.78 22.01 11.70
N ILE A 96 -5.97 21.38 11.74
CA ILE A 96 -6.55 20.74 10.55
C ILE A 96 -6.92 21.86 9.56
N PRO A 97 -6.27 21.92 8.37
CA PRO A 97 -6.50 23.02 7.45
C PRO A 97 -7.94 23.02 6.93
N GLU A 98 -8.48 24.22 6.71
CA GLU A 98 -9.80 24.37 6.12
C GLU A 98 -9.86 23.66 4.76
N GLY A 99 -10.92 22.89 4.53
CA GLY A 99 -11.08 22.09 3.31
C GLY A 99 -10.35 20.75 3.29
N PHE A 100 -9.64 20.36 4.37
CA PHE A 100 -8.96 19.06 4.49
C PHE A 100 -9.85 17.88 4.02
N TRP A 101 -11.11 17.83 4.48
CA TRP A 101 -12.03 16.75 4.15
C TRP A 101 -12.41 16.69 2.67
N LEU A 102 -12.60 17.84 2.02
CA LEU A 102 -12.87 17.91 0.59
C LEU A 102 -11.63 17.48 -0.22
N VAL A 103 -10.44 17.95 0.18
CA VAL A 103 -9.18 17.53 -0.44
C VAL A 103 -8.98 16.03 -0.30
N LEU A 104 -9.22 15.48 0.89
CA LEU A 104 -9.13 14.04 1.16
C LEU A 104 -10.09 13.25 0.26
N LEU A 105 -11.35 13.68 0.14
CA LEU A 105 -12.34 13.05 -0.73
C LEU A 105 -11.90 13.06 -2.21
N TRP A 106 -11.42 14.21 -2.70
CA TRP A 106 -10.90 14.34 -4.07
C TRP A 106 -9.68 13.45 -4.30
N THR A 107 -8.78 13.34 -3.32
CA THR A 107 -7.64 12.44 -3.36
C THR A 107 -8.08 10.98 -3.45
N LEU A 108 -9.05 10.54 -2.64
CA LEU A 108 -9.59 9.17 -2.70
C LEU A 108 -10.22 8.87 -4.07
N LEU A 109 -10.94 9.82 -4.66
CA LEU A 109 -11.49 9.68 -6.01
C LEU A 109 -10.39 9.52 -7.07
N ARG A 110 -9.33 10.34 -7.01
CA ARG A 110 -8.16 10.22 -7.90
C ARG A 110 -7.49 8.85 -7.79
N ILE A 111 -7.37 8.31 -6.57
CA ILE A 111 -6.82 6.97 -6.34
C ILE A 111 -7.68 5.90 -7.02
N ALA A 112 -9.01 5.97 -6.87
CA ALA A 112 -9.93 5.01 -7.48
C ALA A 112 -9.82 5.03 -9.02
N ILE A 113 -9.78 6.23 -9.61
CA ILE A 113 -9.61 6.42 -11.07
C ILE A 113 -8.27 5.87 -11.53
N LEU A 114 -7.17 6.19 -10.82
CA LEU A 114 -5.82 5.69 -11.14
C LEU A 114 -5.78 4.16 -11.17
N ILE A 115 -6.34 3.51 -10.15
CA ILE A 115 -6.37 2.03 -10.08
C ILE A 115 -7.17 1.45 -11.25
N ALA A 116 -8.32 2.04 -11.59
CA ALA A 116 -9.15 1.61 -12.71
C ALA A 116 -8.42 1.74 -14.06
N LEU A 117 -7.78 2.89 -14.31
CA LEU A 117 -7.00 3.15 -15.53
C LEU A 117 -5.80 2.20 -15.64
N MET A 118 -5.05 2.00 -14.57
CA MET A 118 -3.87 1.12 -14.60
C MET A 118 -4.26 -0.36 -14.79
N LYS A 119 -5.41 -0.79 -14.28
CA LYS A 119 -5.96 -2.13 -14.57
C LYS A 119 -6.28 -2.29 -16.05
N TYR A 120 -6.88 -1.28 -16.68
CA TYR A 120 -7.16 -1.31 -18.11
C TYR A 120 -5.88 -1.32 -18.95
N PHE A 121 -4.92 -0.46 -18.61
CA PHE A 121 -3.63 -0.37 -19.27
C PHE A 121 -2.85 -1.69 -19.20
N LEU A 122 -2.76 -2.33 -18.02
CA LEU A 122 -2.11 -3.64 -17.88
C LEU A 122 -2.75 -4.72 -18.78
N LYS A 123 -4.08 -4.75 -18.86
CA LYS A 123 -4.81 -5.68 -19.73
C LYS A 123 -4.45 -5.45 -21.21
N PHE A 124 -4.31 -4.20 -21.62
CA PHE A 124 -3.88 -3.84 -22.98
C PHE A 124 -2.45 -4.30 -23.27
N ILE A 125 -1.51 -4.00 -22.37
CA ILE A 125 -0.10 -4.37 -22.53
C ILE A 125 0.07 -5.89 -22.59
N TYR A 126 -0.60 -6.65 -21.72
CA TYR A 126 -0.52 -8.12 -21.75
C TYR A 126 -1.03 -8.70 -23.06
N LYS A 127 -2.12 -8.16 -23.61
CA LYS A 127 -2.63 -8.58 -24.93
C LYS A 127 -1.59 -8.36 -26.04
N GLN A 128 -0.81 -7.27 -25.97
CA GLN A 128 0.26 -7.03 -26.94
C GLN A 128 1.44 -7.99 -26.75
N ILE A 129 1.84 -8.25 -25.49
CA ILE A 129 2.92 -9.18 -25.17
C ILE A 129 2.58 -10.60 -25.62
N ASP A 130 1.36 -11.07 -25.39
CA ASP A 130 0.93 -12.41 -25.81
C ASP A 130 0.94 -12.57 -27.34
N LYS A 131 0.53 -11.52 -28.07
CA LYS A 131 0.65 -11.49 -29.55
C LYS A 131 2.10 -11.62 -30.00
N GLN A 132 3.02 -10.92 -29.34
CA GLN A 132 4.44 -10.98 -29.69
C GLN A 132 5.04 -12.34 -29.33
N LYS A 133 4.69 -12.91 -28.17
CA LYS A 133 5.08 -14.25 -27.76
C LYS A 133 4.70 -15.29 -28.80
N GLN A 134 3.45 -15.27 -29.27
CA GLN A 134 2.99 -16.21 -30.29
C GLN A 134 3.79 -16.07 -31.59
N LYS A 135 3.98 -14.83 -32.07
CA LYS A 135 4.81 -14.55 -33.25
C LYS A 135 6.25 -15.05 -33.11
N THR A 136 6.84 -14.97 -31.92
CA THR A 136 8.20 -15.49 -31.67
C THR A 136 8.23 -17.02 -31.68
N LEU A 137 7.22 -17.67 -31.09
CA LEU A 137 7.11 -19.14 -31.09
C LEU A 137 6.87 -19.71 -32.49
N ASP A 138 6.09 -19.02 -33.31
CA ASP A 138 5.75 -19.45 -34.68
C ASP A 138 6.98 -19.47 -35.60
N LYS A 139 8.02 -18.67 -35.31
CA LYS A 139 9.25 -18.63 -36.10
C LYS A 139 10.11 -19.90 -36.01
N LYS A 140 9.81 -20.85 -35.11
CA LYS A 140 10.51 -22.14 -34.89
C LYS A 140 12.04 -22.12 -34.70
N CYS A 141 12.71 -20.96 -34.80
CA CYS A 141 14.17 -20.83 -34.62
C CYS A 141 14.61 -20.78 -33.15
N TYR A 142 13.70 -20.55 -32.21
CA TYR A 142 14.03 -20.36 -30.79
C TYR A 142 13.56 -21.53 -29.94
N ASN A 143 14.34 -21.89 -28.92
CA ASN A 143 13.91 -22.81 -27.88
C ASN A 143 12.64 -22.26 -27.18
N LYS A 144 11.55 -23.03 -27.22
CA LYS A 144 10.24 -22.67 -26.67
C LYS A 144 10.29 -22.36 -25.17
N GLU A 145 11.14 -23.05 -24.41
CA GLU A 145 11.28 -22.85 -22.95
C GLU A 145 11.92 -21.50 -22.62
N ASN A 146 12.94 -21.11 -23.37
CA ASN A 146 13.63 -19.82 -23.18
C ASN A 146 12.72 -18.66 -23.59
N VAL A 147 11.95 -18.80 -24.67
CA VAL A 147 10.92 -17.84 -25.08
C VAL A 147 9.86 -17.70 -23.98
N ALA A 148 9.33 -18.81 -23.45
CA ALA A 148 8.33 -18.77 -22.38
C ALA A 148 8.87 -18.08 -21.12
N THR A 149 10.11 -18.37 -20.73
CA THR A 149 10.79 -17.79 -19.57
C THR A 149 10.98 -16.28 -19.72
N PHE A 150 11.47 -15.82 -20.88
CA PHE A 150 11.64 -14.40 -21.16
C PHE A 150 10.31 -13.64 -21.05
N TYR A 151 9.26 -14.11 -21.74
CA TYR A 151 7.96 -13.44 -21.71
C TYR A 151 7.29 -13.47 -20.34
N LEU A 152 7.48 -14.54 -19.55
CA LEU A 152 7.00 -14.60 -18.17
C LEU A 152 7.71 -13.55 -17.29
N ARG A 153 9.04 -13.41 -17.40
CA ARG A 153 9.80 -12.41 -16.64
C ARG A 153 9.45 -10.98 -17.09
N LEU A 154 9.27 -10.76 -18.38
CA LEU A 154 8.84 -9.46 -18.92
C LEU A 154 7.46 -9.08 -18.36
N GLN A 155 6.49 -9.99 -18.41
CA GLN A 155 5.15 -9.76 -17.84
C GLN A 155 5.21 -9.46 -16.33
N ASN A 156 5.99 -10.23 -15.57
CA ASN A 156 6.16 -9.99 -14.13
C ASN A 156 6.83 -8.65 -13.84
N THR A 157 7.88 -8.29 -14.57
CA THR A 157 8.56 -7.00 -14.42
C THR A 157 7.58 -5.85 -14.63
N ILE A 158 6.84 -5.86 -15.75
CA ILE A 158 5.83 -4.84 -16.05
C ILE A 158 4.76 -4.79 -14.96
N LYS A 159 4.26 -5.96 -14.53
CA LYS A 159 3.25 -6.06 -13.48
C LYS A 159 3.69 -5.37 -12.20
N PHE A 160 4.87 -5.76 -11.69
CA PHE A 160 5.35 -5.29 -10.40
C PHE A 160 5.77 -3.83 -10.48
N THR A 161 6.40 -3.38 -11.57
CA THR A 161 6.71 -1.95 -11.78
C THR A 161 5.43 -1.11 -11.81
N VAL A 162 4.38 -1.54 -12.51
CA VAL A 162 3.10 -0.83 -12.52
C VAL A 162 2.47 -0.80 -11.13
N VAL A 163 2.42 -1.93 -10.41
CA VAL A 163 1.84 -1.99 -9.07
C VAL A 163 2.60 -1.09 -8.09
N LEU A 164 3.93 -1.16 -8.09
CA LEU A 164 4.77 -0.30 -7.26
C LEU A 164 4.63 1.18 -7.65
N GLY A 165 4.55 1.49 -8.94
CA GLY A 165 4.29 2.84 -9.44
C GLY A 165 2.93 3.39 -8.99
N VAL A 166 1.89 2.55 -8.97
CA VAL A 166 0.58 2.90 -8.42
C VAL A 166 0.69 3.19 -6.92
N ILE A 167 1.36 2.32 -6.16
CA ILE A 167 1.56 2.52 -4.72
C ILE A 167 2.31 3.82 -4.45
N TYR A 168 3.41 4.08 -5.18
CA TYR A 168 4.15 5.33 -5.11
C TYR A 168 3.25 6.55 -5.35
N ARG A 169 2.43 6.52 -6.42
CA ARG A 169 1.53 7.63 -6.74
C ARG A 169 0.44 7.83 -5.68
N ILE A 170 -0.07 6.74 -5.10
CA ILE A 170 -1.02 6.82 -3.98
C ILE A 170 -0.37 7.52 -2.78
N ILE A 171 0.86 7.11 -2.40
CA ILE A 171 1.60 7.74 -1.30
C ILE A 171 1.82 9.22 -1.58
N HIS A 172 2.23 9.56 -2.81
CA HIS A 172 2.49 10.95 -3.21
C HIS A 172 1.24 11.84 -3.18
N PHE A 173 0.04 11.29 -3.40
CA PHE A 173 -1.18 12.09 -3.29
C PHE A 173 -1.48 12.58 -1.87
N PHE A 174 -0.83 12.02 -0.86
CA PHE A 174 -0.94 12.49 0.52
C PHE A 174 0.22 13.44 0.85
N PRO A 175 -0.04 14.74 1.05
CA PRO A 175 1.02 15.72 1.29
C PRO A 175 1.82 15.45 2.58
N PHE A 176 1.20 14.82 3.58
CA PHE A 176 1.87 14.46 4.84
C PHE A 176 2.78 13.22 4.74
N LEU A 177 2.88 12.57 3.57
CA LEU A 177 3.74 11.40 3.34
C LEU A 177 4.93 11.71 2.43
N GLU A 178 5.29 12.98 2.23
CA GLU A 178 6.34 13.39 1.29
C GLU A 178 7.68 12.65 1.52
N GLY A 179 8.17 12.61 2.75
CA GLY A 179 9.41 11.87 3.08
C GLY A 179 9.32 10.36 2.84
N VAL A 180 8.14 9.75 3.03
CA VAL A 180 7.93 8.33 2.70
C VAL A 180 7.86 8.13 1.18
N SER A 181 7.30 9.09 0.45
CA SER A 181 7.19 9.07 -1.01
C SER A 181 8.56 9.04 -1.68
N GLU A 182 9.51 9.86 -1.21
CA GLU A 182 10.88 9.92 -1.74
C GLU A 182 11.62 8.59 -1.57
N ILE A 183 11.57 8.00 -0.37
CA ILE A 183 12.19 6.69 -0.10
C ILE A 183 11.58 5.63 -1.03
N PHE A 184 10.25 5.65 -1.20
CA PHE A 184 9.56 4.70 -2.06
C PHE A 184 9.91 4.88 -3.54
N LEU A 185 10.15 6.13 -3.99
CA LEU A 185 10.60 6.42 -5.34
C LEU A 185 11.98 5.79 -5.62
N TRP A 186 12.93 5.97 -4.70
CA TRP A 186 14.25 5.33 -4.82
C TRP A 186 14.14 3.81 -4.87
N GLY A 187 13.29 3.22 -4.03
CA GLY A 187 13.00 1.79 -4.06
C GLY A 187 12.40 1.33 -5.39
N LEU A 188 11.47 2.10 -5.97
CA LEU A 188 10.87 1.83 -7.27
C LEU A 188 11.91 1.88 -8.40
N VAL A 189 12.77 2.89 -8.41
CA VAL A 189 13.83 3.05 -9.42
C VAL A 189 14.82 1.89 -9.33
N LEU A 190 15.28 1.56 -8.13
CA LEU A 190 16.21 0.43 -7.91
C LEU A 190 15.59 -0.89 -8.36
N PHE A 191 14.32 -1.14 -8.00
CA PHE A 191 13.60 -2.33 -8.44
C PHE A 191 13.52 -2.40 -9.98
N PHE A 192 13.16 -1.29 -10.63
CA PHE A 192 13.05 -1.24 -12.09
C PHE A 192 14.38 -1.50 -12.78
N LEU A 193 15.49 -0.95 -12.27
CA LEU A 193 16.83 -1.19 -12.82
C LEU A 193 17.21 -2.67 -12.72
N VAL A 194 17.09 -3.27 -11.54
CA VAL A 194 17.42 -4.68 -11.31
C VAL A 194 16.55 -5.60 -12.16
N ALA A 195 15.23 -5.38 -12.18
CA ALA A 195 14.31 -6.18 -12.99
C ALA A 195 14.57 -6.04 -14.50
N SER A 196 14.96 -4.85 -14.96
CA SER A 196 15.32 -4.61 -16.35
C SER A 196 16.58 -5.37 -16.74
N VAL A 197 17.64 -5.32 -15.93
CA VAL A 197 18.89 -6.07 -16.16
C VAL A 197 18.61 -7.58 -16.26
N ILE A 198 17.80 -8.12 -15.34
CA ILE A 198 17.41 -9.54 -15.36
C ILE A 198 16.65 -9.89 -16.65
N THR A 199 15.74 -9.01 -17.08
CA THR A 199 14.94 -9.22 -18.29
C THR A 199 15.81 -9.17 -19.55
N VAL A 200 16.78 -8.25 -19.63
CA VAL A 200 17.74 -8.15 -20.73
C VAL A 200 18.64 -9.40 -20.78
N ARG A 201 19.10 -9.90 -19.64
CA ARG A 201 19.88 -11.15 -19.57
C ARG A 201 19.10 -12.33 -20.18
N GLU A 202 17.82 -12.46 -19.88
CA GLU A 202 16.98 -13.51 -20.47
C GLU A 202 16.71 -13.30 -21.96
N PHE A 203 16.59 -12.05 -22.41
CA PHE A 203 16.49 -11.75 -23.84
C PHE A 203 17.74 -12.20 -24.60
N ILE A 204 18.92 -11.95 -24.05
CA ILE A 204 20.20 -12.39 -24.62
C ILE A 204 20.28 -13.92 -24.64
N SER A 205 19.89 -14.58 -23.55
CA SER A 205 19.82 -16.05 -23.46
C SER A 205 18.90 -16.65 -24.54
N MET A 206 17.72 -16.07 -24.73
CA MET A 206 16.78 -16.46 -25.78
C MET A 206 17.41 -16.33 -27.18
N ARG A 207 18.18 -15.25 -27.43
CA ARG A 207 18.83 -15.01 -28.72
C ARG A 207 20.01 -15.94 -29.00
N HIS A 208 20.78 -16.35 -27.99
CA HIS A 208 21.89 -17.29 -28.15
C HIS A 208 21.46 -18.76 -28.22
N SER A 209 20.17 -19.04 -28.00
CA SER A 209 19.60 -20.40 -28.08
C SER A 209 19.05 -20.76 -29.48
N THR A 210 19.36 -19.94 -30.49
CA THR A 210 19.20 -20.27 -31.93
C THR A 210 20.38 -21.08 -32.40
#